data_AF-A0A956WC90-F1
#
_entry.id   AF-A0A956WC90-F1
#
_cell.length_a   1.000
_cell.length_b   1.000
_cell.length_c   1.000
_cell.angle_alpha   90.00
_cell.angle_beta   90.00
_cell.angle_gamma   90.00
#
_symmetry.space_group_name_H-M   'P 1'
#
loop_
_entity.id
_entity.type
_entity.pdbx_description
1 polymer ?
#
loop_
_entity_poly.entity_id
_entity_poly.type
_entity_poly.pdbx_seq_one_letter_code
_entity_poly.pdbx_strand_id
1 'polypeptide(L)'
;EFLDWDEIEELAKLGHEIGSHTMSHRRLSDLSTDEIQSELSHSKERLESRMGPIRHFAWPFGRFFHVDRRAVRATFDAGYETCASAERGAHVEAAGSDQRQLCIRRDQIVAAWPLDHVRYFLARSSASSTASTNAWPFELDPASTAPEIVDR
;
A
#
# COMPACT_ATOMS: atom_id res chain seq x y z
N GLU A 1 -19.24 2.63 10.50
CA GLU A 1 -19.86 1.61 9.63
C GLU A 1 -18.81 1.06 8.68
N PHE A 2 -19.01 -0.15 8.18
CA PHE A 2 -18.20 -0.82 7.17
C PHE A 2 -19.10 -1.22 6.01
N LEU A 3 -18.53 -1.35 4.81
CA LEU A 3 -19.26 -1.85 3.66
C LEU A 3 -19.59 -3.33 3.84
N ASP A 4 -20.75 -3.75 3.35
CA ASP A 4 -21.09 -5.16 3.20
C ASP A 4 -20.75 -5.69 1.80
N TRP A 5 -21.06 -6.96 1.55
CA TRP A 5 -20.73 -7.60 0.27
C TRP A 5 -21.56 -7.07 -0.91
N ASP A 6 -22.84 -6.77 -0.68
CA ASP A 6 -23.72 -6.29 -1.74
C ASP A 6 -23.26 -4.88 -2.19
N GLU A 7 -22.84 -4.04 -1.23
CA GLU A 7 -22.28 -2.72 -1.51
C GLU A 7 -20.94 -2.79 -2.26
N ILE A 8 -20.04 -3.70 -1.88
CA ILE A 8 -18.75 -3.87 -2.58
C ILE A 8 -18.97 -4.38 -4.02
N GLU A 9 -19.91 -5.31 -4.22
CA GLU A 9 -20.28 -5.82 -5.54
C GLU A 9 -20.90 -4.74 -6.43
N GLU A 10 -21.74 -3.87 -5.85
CA GLU A 10 -22.31 -2.73 -6.57
C GLU A 10 -21.23 -1.72 -6.98
N LEU A 11 -20.30 -1.38 -6.09
CA LEU A 11 -19.17 -0.51 -6.41
C LEU A 11 -18.34 -1.07 -7.57
N ALA A 12 -18.09 -2.38 -7.58
CA ALA A 12 -17.39 -3.02 -8.70
C ALA A 12 -18.15 -2.90 -10.02
N LYS A 13 -19.49 -3.08 -10.02
CA LYS A 13 -20.33 -2.88 -11.23
C LYS A 13 -20.32 -1.44 -11.74
N LEU A 14 -20.16 -0.47 -10.83
CA LEU A 14 -20.00 0.95 -11.17
C LEU A 14 -18.59 1.30 -11.67
N GLY A 15 -17.69 0.33 -11.74
CA GLY A 15 -16.33 0.51 -12.27
C GLY A 15 -15.30 0.92 -11.22
N HIS A 16 -15.62 0.80 -9.92
CA HIS A 16 -14.61 0.98 -8.87
C HIS A 16 -13.67 -0.23 -8.79
N GLU A 17 -12.39 0.05 -8.53
CA GLU A 17 -11.39 -0.96 -8.24
C GLU A 17 -11.45 -1.36 -6.76
N ILE A 18 -11.46 -2.67 -6.49
CA ILE A 18 -11.49 -3.21 -5.12
C ILE A 18 -10.10 -3.77 -4.76
N GLY A 19 -9.44 -3.10 -3.81
CA GLY A 19 -8.16 -3.54 -3.26
C GLY A 19 -8.29 -4.21 -1.89
N SER A 20 -7.20 -4.82 -1.43
CA SER A 20 -7.10 -5.46 -0.12
C SER A 20 -6.43 -4.53 0.91
N HIS A 21 -6.81 -4.67 2.19
CA HIS A 21 -6.34 -3.81 3.28
C HIS A 21 -6.05 -4.57 4.58
N THR A 22 -5.54 -5.81 4.46
CA THR A 22 -5.40 -6.82 5.54
C THR A 22 -6.74 -7.36 6.05
N MET A 23 -6.68 -8.47 6.79
CA MET A 23 -7.86 -9.15 7.30
C MET A 23 -8.41 -8.47 8.56
N SER A 24 -7.53 -8.00 9.45
CA SER A 24 -7.90 -7.47 10.77
C SER A 24 -7.41 -6.04 11.04
N HIS A 25 -6.85 -5.36 10.04
CA HIS A 25 -6.34 -3.97 10.15
C HIS A 25 -5.23 -3.82 11.22
N ARG A 26 -4.42 -4.87 11.41
CA ARG A 26 -3.25 -4.81 12.29
C ARG A 26 -2.08 -4.13 11.61
N ARG A 27 -1.23 -3.48 12.40
CA ARG A 27 0.04 -2.92 11.93
C ARG A 27 1.00 -4.08 11.63
N LEU A 28 1.41 -4.23 10.37
CA LEU A 28 2.20 -5.40 9.95
C LEU A 28 3.60 -5.45 10.58
N SER A 29 4.21 -4.31 10.92
CA SER A 29 5.52 -4.29 11.63
C SER A 29 5.47 -4.96 13.00
N ASP A 30 4.29 -5.02 13.63
CA ASP A 30 4.11 -5.56 14.98
C ASP A 30 3.82 -7.07 14.96
N LEU A 31 3.83 -7.70 13.79
CA LEU A 31 3.47 -9.09 13.56
C LEU A 31 4.69 -9.96 13.27
N SER A 32 4.59 -11.23 13.63
CA SER A 32 5.49 -12.27 13.13
C SER A 32 5.30 -12.47 11.63
N THR A 33 6.29 -13.07 10.95
CA THR A 33 6.22 -13.31 9.49
C THR A 33 5.03 -14.18 9.10
N ASP A 34 4.70 -15.20 9.90
CA ASP A 34 3.56 -16.09 9.66
C ASP A 34 2.22 -15.35 9.82
N GLU A 35 2.12 -14.46 10.82
CA GLU A 35 0.95 -13.60 11.00
C GLU A 35 0.78 -12.62 9.84
N ILE A 36 1.88 -12.02 9.35
CA ILE A 36 1.85 -11.14 8.17
C ILE A 36 1.30 -11.92 6.96
N GLN A 37 1.83 -13.11 6.70
CA GLN A 37 1.37 -13.93 5.57
C GLN A 37 -0.11 -14.27 5.69
N SER A 38 -0.57 -14.68 6.88
CA SER A 38 -1.97 -14.97 7.18
C SER A 38 -2.89 -13.76 6.96
N GLU A 39 -2.49 -12.56 7.43
CA GLU A 39 -3.26 -11.33 7.23
C GLU A 39 -3.42 -10.97 5.74
N LEU A 40 -2.39 -11.24 4.94
CA LEU A 40 -2.35 -10.91 3.52
C LEU A 40 -3.10 -11.94 2.66
N SER A 41 -2.84 -13.24 2.87
CA SER A 41 -3.42 -14.32 2.06
C SER A 41 -4.91 -14.49 2.34
N HIS A 42 -5.33 -14.54 3.61
CA HIS A 42 -6.75 -14.71 3.94
C HIS A 42 -7.60 -13.53 3.46
N SER A 43 -7.08 -12.30 3.55
CA SER A 43 -7.76 -11.12 3.00
C SER A 43 -7.93 -11.23 1.48
N LYS A 44 -6.87 -11.63 0.77
CA LYS A 44 -6.89 -11.83 -0.69
C LYS A 44 -7.89 -12.90 -1.08
N GLU A 45 -7.77 -14.10 -0.52
CA GLU A 45 -8.63 -15.25 -0.82
C GLU A 45 -10.11 -14.95 -0.58
N ARG A 46 -10.42 -14.27 0.54
CA ARG A 46 -11.79 -13.91 0.89
C ARG A 46 -12.40 -12.96 -0.14
N LEU A 47 -11.66 -11.94 -0.58
CA LEU A 47 -12.11 -11.02 -1.61
C LEU A 47 -12.18 -11.71 -2.99
N GLU A 48 -11.16 -12.48 -3.35
CA GLU A 48 -11.08 -13.17 -4.66
C GLU A 48 -12.19 -14.19 -4.87
N SER A 49 -12.65 -14.84 -3.79
CA SER A 49 -13.77 -15.78 -3.84
C SER A 49 -15.09 -15.18 -4.34
N ARG A 50 -15.24 -13.85 -4.30
CA ARG A 50 -16.45 -13.13 -4.70
C ARG A 50 -16.23 -12.15 -5.85
N MET A 51 -15.09 -11.46 -5.84
CA MET A 51 -14.82 -10.33 -6.75
C MET A 51 -13.94 -10.71 -7.94
N GLY A 52 -13.38 -11.92 -7.97
CA GLY A 52 -12.31 -12.26 -8.90
C GLY A 52 -10.97 -11.65 -8.48
N PRO A 53 -9.97 -11.58 -9.39
CA PRO A 53 -8.59 -11.28 -9.02
C PRO A 53 -8.41 -9.95 -8.26
N ILE A 54 -7.71 -9.97 -7.12
CA ILE A 54 -7.41 -8.78 -6.33
C ILE A 54 -5.95 -8.39 -6.52
N ARG A 55 -5.73 -7.32 -7.27
CA ARG A 55 -4.39 -6.90 -7.73
C ARG A 55 -3.72 -5.93 -6.78
N HIS A 56 -4.50 -5.10 -6.10
CA HIS A 56 -3.98 -3.94 -5.39
C HIS A 56 -4.11 -4.10 -3.88
N PHE A 57 -3.12 -3.61 -3.16
CA PHE A 57 -3.09 -3.64 -1.70
C PHE A 57 -2.74 -2.26 -1.13
N ALA A 58 -3.23 -1.95 0.07
CA ALA A 58 -2.82 -0.78 0.83
C ALA A 58 -2.49 -1.19 2.28
N TRP A 59 -1.41 -0.65 2.88
CA TRP A 59 -1.10 -0.98 4.28
C TRP A 59 -1.97 -0.21 5.26
N PRO A 60 -2.48 -0.87 6.33
CA PRO A 60 -3.03 -0.19 7.49
C PRO A 60 -2.01 0.80 8.05
N PHE A 61 -2.46 2.03 8.34
CA PHE A 61 -1.65 3.17 8.77
C PHE A 61 -0.58 3.66 7.76
N GLY A 62 0.11 2.77 7.06
CA GLY A 62 0.84 2.98 5.80
C GLY A 62 2.11 3.82 5.81
N ARG A 63 2.51 4.40 6.95
CA ARG A 63 3.81 5.09 7.11
C ARG A 63 4.96 4.09 7.14
N PHE A 64 6.17 4.52 6.78
CA PHE A 64 7.34 3.63 6.71
C PHE A 64 7.78 3.04 8.06
N PHE A 65 7.33 3.57 9.18
CA PHE A 65 7.56 2.98 10.50
C PHE A 65 6.45 2.02 10.95
N HIS A 66 5.40 1.85 10.14
CA HIS A 66 4.30 0.90 10.38
C HIS A 66 4.46 -0.41 9.59
N VAL A 67 5.49 -0.47 8.75
CA VAL A 67 5.74 -1.52 7.78
C VAL A 67 7.24 -1.76 7.80
N ASP A 68 7.66 -3.03 7.78
CA ASP A 68 9.06 -3.39 7.61
C ASP A 68 9.26 -4.17 6.30
N ARG A 69 10.52 -4.53 6.00
CA ARG A 69 10.84 -5.26 4.79
C ARG A 69 10.14 -6.62 4.68
N ARG A 70 9.88 -7.29 5.81
CA ARG A 70 9.15 -8.57 5.84
C ARG A 70 7.74 -8.37 5.31
N ALA A 71 7.07 -7.31 5.75
CA ALA A 71 5.74 -6.93 5.28
C ALA A 71 5.72 -6.53 3.80
N VAL A 72 6.72 -5.76 3.32
CA VAL A 72 6.82 -5.40 1.89
C VAL A 72 6.97 -6.64 1.02
N ARG A 73 7.92 -7.51 1.36
CA ARG A 73 8.17 -8.75 0.63
C ARG A 73 6.95 -9.67 0.65
N ALA A 74 6.37 -9.92 1.82
CA ALA A 74 5.20 -10.78 1.96
C ALA A 74 4.00 -10.27 1.14
N THR A 75 3.85 -8.94 0.98
CA THR A 75 2.79 -8.36 0.15
C THR A 75 2.94 -8.79 -1.31
N PHE A 76 4.14 -8.68 -1.90
CA PHE A 76 4.34 -9.11 -3.28
C PHE A 76 4.38 -10.63 -3.44
N ASP A 77 4.88 -11.37 -2.44
CA ASP A 77 4.87 -12.84 -2.42
C ASP A 77 3.43 -13.40 -2.32
N ALA A 78 2.50 -12.68 -1.68
CA ALA A 78 1.06 -12.97 -1.69
C ALA A 78 0.39 -12.70 -3.06
N GLY A 79 1.15 -12.23 -4.06
CA GLY A 79 0.69 -12.05 -5.43
C GLY A 79 -0.07 -10.75 -5.69
N TYR A 80 0.07 -9.73 -4.84
CA TYR A 80 -0.39 -8.37 -5.19
C TYR A 80 0.54 -7.75 -6.23
N GLU A 81 -0.03 -7.05 -7.21
CA GLU A 81 0.69 -6.36 -8.30
C GLU A 81 1.21 -5.00 -7.84
N THR A 82 0.45 -4.28 -7.00
CA THR A 82 0.86 -2.98 -6.47
C THR A 82 0.51 -2.82 -4.99
N CYS A 83 1.26 -1.95 -4.31
CA CYS A 83 1.05 -1.65 -2.89
C CYS A 83 1.13 -0.14 -2.59
N ALA A 84 0.07 0.40 -1.97
CA ALA A 84 -0.03 1.80 -1.56
C ALA A 84 0.37 2.03 -0.09
N SER A 85 1.35 2.91 0.10
CA SER A 85 1.73 3.49 1.39
C SER A 85 0.82 4.66 1.78
N ALA A 86 1.00 5.20 2.98
CA ALA A 86 0.43 6.48 3.41
C ALA A 86 1.51 7.57 3.52
N GLU A 87 2.68 7.35 2.92
CA GLU A 87 3.70 8.37 2.81
C GLU A 87 3.31 9.38 1.74
N ARG A 88 3.44 10.66 2.08
CA ARG A 88 3.10 11.76 1.17
C ARG A 88 4.07 11.82 0.00
N GLY A 89 3.56 12.06 -1.20
CA GLY A 89 4.36 12.29 -2.40
C GLY A 89 3.60 11.94 -3.67
N ALA A 90 4.22 12.23 -4.81
CA ALA A 90 3.74 11.86 -6.13
C ALA A 90 4.80 11.00 -6.85
N HIS A 91 4.42 10.49 -8.01
CA HIS A 91 5.34 9.81 -8.92
C HIS A 91 5.48 10.62 -10.18
N VAL A 92 6.67 10.53 -10.76
CA VAL A 92 6.91 10.97 -12.12
C VAL A 92 7.12 9.75 -13.00
N GLU A 93 6.74 9.86 -14.27
CA GLU A 93 7.02 8.82 -15.25
C GLU A 93 8.54 8.58 -15.33
N ALA A 94 8.94 7.32 -15.15
CA ALA A 94 10.33 6.91 -15.22
C ALA A 94 10.41 5.59 -15.99
N ALA A 95 11.12 5.59 -17.12
CA ALA A 95 11.26 4.42 -17.97
C ALA A 95 11.90 3.24 -17.22
N GLY A 96 11.36 2.03 -17.42
CA GLY A 96 12.00 0.79 -16.97
C GLY A 96 11.91 0.48 -15.47
N SER A 97 11.00 1.10 -14.72
CA SER A 97 10.80 0.78 -13.30
C SER A 97 10.00 -0.51 -13.13
N ASP A 98 10.51 -1.45 -12.34
CA ASP A 98 9.76 -2.62 -11.88
C ASP A 98 8.62 -2.15 -10.96
N GLN A 99 7.39 -2.61 -11.23
CA GLN A 99 6.21 -2.27 -10.42
C GLN A 99 6.39 -2.65 -8.95
N ARG A 100 7.15 -3.71 -8.65
CA ARG A 100 7.45 -4.13 -7.27
C ARG A 100 8.40 -3.17 -6.55
N GLN A 101 9.20 -2.42 -7.30
CA GLN A 101 10.09 -1.40 -6.78
C GLN A 101 9.40 -0.04 -6.64
N LEU A 102 8.22 0.14 -7.24
CA LEU A 102 7.46 1.37 -7.15
C LEU A 102 6.78 1.48 -5.77
N CYS A 103 7.26 2.44 -4.97
CA CYS A 103 6.64 2.81 -3.70
C CYS A 103 5.47 3.74 -3.95
N ILE A 104 4.23 3.22 -4.00
CA ILE A 104 3.06 4.09 -4.23
C ILE A 104 2.82 4.99 -3.00
N ARG A 105 3.22 6.25 -3.11
CA ARG A 105 2.95 7.36 -2.19
C ARG A 105 1.53 7.90 -2.38
N ARG A 106 0.94 8.43 -1.29
CA ARG A 106 -0.41 8.99 -1.29
C ARG A 106 -0.47 10.27 -0.46
N ASP A 107 -1.19 11.25 -0.97
CA ASP A 107 -1.55 12.44 -0.21
C ASP A 107 -2.82 12.19 0.61
N GLN A 108 -2.74 12.41 1.93
CA GLN A 108 -3.92 12.38 2.78
C GLN A 108 -4.81 13.59 2.50
N ILE A 109 -6.07 13.31 2.21
CA ILE A 109 -7.13 14.32 2.07
C ILE A 109 -8.01 14.26 3.32
N VAL A 110 -8.14 15.39 4.00
CA VAL A 110 -8.97 15.52 5.21
C VAL A 110 -10.06 16.55 4.92
N ALA A 111 -11.32 16.11 4.94
CA ALA A 111 -12.47 16.96 4.57
C ALA A 111 -12.61 18.22 5.45
N ALA A 112 -12.12 18.15 6.70
CA ALA A 112 -12.14 19.29 7.63
C ALA A 112 -11.02 20.32 7.38
N TRP A 113 -10.05 20.04 6.51
CA TRP A 113 -8.98 20.99 6.21
C TRP A 113 -9.41 22.05 5.20
N PRO A 114 -8.94 23.30 5.33
CA PRO A 114 -9.07 24.30 4.27
C PRO A 114 -8.56 23.75 2.94
N LEU A 115 -9.27 24.05 1.84
CA LEU A 115 -8.88 23.60 0.50
C LEU A 115 -7.45 24.05 0.15
N ASP A 116 -7.02 25.22 0.60
CA ASP A 116 -5.68 25.72 0.34
C ASP A 116 -4.60 24.91 1.05
N HIS A 117 -4.89 24.30 2.21
CA HIS A 117 -3.97 23.34 2.82
C HIS A 117 -3.86 22.05 1.99
N VAL A 118 -4.98 21.53 1.50
CA VAL A 118 -4.97 20.35 0.62
C VAL A 118 -4.19 20.65 -0.66
N ARG A 119 -4.45 21.80 -1.29
CA ARG A 119 -3.74 22.26 -2.50
C ARG A 119 -2.24 22.44 -2.26
N TYR A 120 -1.86 23.04 -1.13
CA TYR A 120 -0.46 23.22 -0.77
C TYR A 120 0.30 21.88 -0.77
N PHE A 121 -0.25 20.85 -0.12
CA PHE A 121 0.42 19.56 -0.04
C PHE A 121 0.48 18.85 -1.40
N LEU A 122 -0.61 18.86 -2.18
CA LEU A 122 -0.62 18.27 -3.52
C LEU A 122 0.39 18.96 -4.45
N ALA A 123 0.41 20.29 -4.46
CA ALA A 123 1.34 21.07 -5.28
C ALA A 123 2.79 20.83 -4.86
N ARG A 124 3.07 20.78 -3.54
CA ARG A 124 4.39 20.48 -3.01
C ARG A 124 4.84 19.07 -3.39
N SER A 125 3.99 18.05 -3.19
CA SER A 125 4.27 16.67 -3.59
C SER A 125 4.64 16.60 -5.07
N SER A 126 3.84 17.21 -5.94
CA SER A 126 4.11 17.24 -7.39
C SER A 126 5.41 17.95 -7.73
N ALA A 127 5.71 19.09 -7.09
CA ALA A 127 6.90 19.89 -7.39
C ALA A 127 8.20 19.24 -6.91
N SER A 128 8.17 18.42 -5.84
CA SER A 128 9.36 17.77 -5.29
C SER A 128 9.61 16.34 -5.80
N SER A 129 8.67 15.76 -6.56
CA SER A 129 8.78 14.37 -7.00
C SER A 129 9.72 14.24 -8.19
N THR A 130 10.60 13.24 -8.13
CA THR A 130 11.56 12.89 -9.18
C THR A 130 11.61 11.37 -9.36
N ALA A 131 12.26 10.89 -10.41
CA ALA A 131 12.41 9.45 -10.63
C ALA A 131 13.11 8.75 -9.43
N SER A 132 14.01 9.45 -8.72
CA SER A 132 14.69 8.91 -7.54
C SER A 132 13.78 8.78 -6.31
N THR A 133 12.64 9.47 -6.26
CA THR A 133 11.69 9.38 -5.14
C THR A 133 10.60 8.32 -5.35
N ASN A 134 10.56 7.69 -6.54
CA ASN A 134 9.59 6.66 -6.88
C ASN A 134 9.82 5.35 -6.12
N ALA A 135 11.07 5.04 -5.78
CA ALA A 135 11.43 3.77 -5.17
C ALA A 135 11.14 3.71 -3.66
N TRP A 136 11.13 2.49 -3.11
CA TRP A 136 11.15 2.24 -1.67
C TRP A 136 12.42 2.83 -1.03
N PRO A 137 12.36 3.30 0.24
CA PRO A 137 13.56 3.47 1.03
C PRO A 137 14.38 2.18 1.05
N PHE A 138 15.70 2.29 1.14
CA PHE A 138 16.61 1.14 1.09
C PHE A 138 16.28 0.07 2.14
N GLU A 139 15.83 0.48 3.32
CA GLU A 139 15.45 -0.40 4.44
C GLU A 139 14.19 -1.21 4.17
N LEU A 140 13.34 -0.74 3.24
CA LEU A 140 12.07 -1.36 2.88
C LEU A 140 12.11 -2.01 1.48
N ASP A 141 13.20 -1.83 0.74
CA ASP A 141 13.35 -2.38 -0.60
C ASP A 141 13.32 -3.93 -0.55
N PRO A 142 12.32 -4.58 -1.19
CA PRO A 142 12.21 -6.03 -1.20
C PRO A 142 13.38 -6.73 -1.93
N ALA A 143 14.13 -6.01 -2.78
CA ALA A 143 15.30 -6.53 -3.49
C ALA A 143 16.62 -6.35 -2.71
N SER A 144 16.61 -5.61 -1.60
CA SER A 144 17.82 -5.35 -0.81
C SER A 144 18.32 -6.60 -0.10
N THR A 145 19.61 -6.93 -0.28
CA THR A 145 20.29 -8.09 0.32
C THR A 145 20.91 -7.80 1.70
N ALA A 146 20.76 -6.58 2.23
CA ALA A 146 21.29 -6.23 3.54
C ALA A 146 20.60 -7.07 4.65
N PRO A 147 21.31 -7.50 5.71
CA PRO A 147 20.72 -8.29 6.79
C PRO A 147 19.54 -7.53 7.44
N GLU A 148 18.47 -8.26 7.79
CA GLU A 148 17.34 -7.69 8.54
C GLU A 148 17.87 -7.17 9.87
N ILE A 149 17.71 -5.86 10.14
CA ILE A 149 17.93 -5.32 11.47
C ILE A 149 16.79 -5.87 12.32
N VAL A 150 17.03 -7.03 12.93
CA VAL A 150 16.15 -7.61 13.94
C VAL A 150 16.35 -6.78 15.19
N ASP A 151 15.55 -5.72 15.34
CA ASP A 151 15.45 -5.08 16.65
C ASP A 151 14.63 -5.99 17.56
N ARG A 152 15.15 -6.21 18.76
CA ARG A 152 14.70 -7.23 19.73
C ARG A 152 13.41 -6.86 20.44
#